data_AF-Q98RG5-F1
#
_entry.id   AF-Q98RG5-F1
#
_cell.length_a   1.000
_cell.length_b   1.000
_cell.length_c   1.000
_cell.angle_alpha   90.00
_cell.angle_beta   90.00
_cell.angle_gamma   90.00
#
_symmetry.space_group_name_H-M   'P 1'
#
loop_
_entity.id
_entity.type
_entity.pdbx_description
1 polymer ?
#
loop_
_entity_poly.entity_id
_entity_poly.type
_entity_poly.pdbx_seq_one_letter_code
_entity_poly.pdbx_strand_id
1 'polypeptide(L)'
;MRKEIKLFETFAGIGSQYQALKNISKKLNFKAVSLGAVEWYIDAIISYQIIHYGKMEIEKNLTKNQMNERLKNFILSADSKAPVKANYFLKMNEEKLRKIFPYLNSFLNNVVPKINSHTHTHTHTH
;
A
#
# COMPACT_ATOMS: atom_id res chain seq x y z
N MET A 1 26.40 12.66 -7.11
CA MET A 1 25.11 12.21 -6.53
C MET A 1 24.21 11.69 -7.64
N ARG A 2 23.51 10.56 -7.43
CA ARG A 2 22.52 10.04 -8.38
C ARG A 2 21.28 10.94 -8.35
N LYS A 3 20.78 11.40 -9.49
CA LYS A 3 19.58 12.26 -9.56
C LYS A 3 18.38 11.53 -8.96
N GLU A 4 17.58 12.20 -8.15
CA GLU A 4 16.33 11.65 -7.61
C GLU A 4 15.14 12.21 -8.39
N ILE A 5 14.21 11.34 -8.76
CA ILE A 5 12.92 11.72 -9.30
C ILE A 5 11.87 11.31 -8.28
N LYS A 6 11.15 12.31 -7.78
CA LYS A 6 10.09 12.16 -6.78
C LYS A 6 8.74 12.12 -7.48
N LEU A 7 7.92 11.13 -7.15
CA LEU A 7 6.62 10.88 -7.76
C LEU A 7 5.53 10.89 -6.69
N PHE A 8 4.46 11.62 -6.92
CA PHE A 8 3.21 11.52 -6.17
C PHE A 8 2.12 11.07 -7.14
N GLU A 9 1.41 9.99 -6.81
CA GLU A 9 0.40 9.40 -7.70
C GLU A 9 -1.01 9.80 -7.27
N THR A 10 -1.84 10.29 -8.19
CA THR A 10 -3.29 10.43 -7.98
C THR A 10 -3.99 9.40 -8.84
N PHE A 11 -5.05 8.76 -8.31
CA PHE A 11 -5.72 7.63 -8.94
C PHE A 11 -4.70 6.53 -9.30
N ALA A 12 -3.92 6.14 -8.28
CA ALA A 12 -2.74 5.31 -8.47
C ALA A 12 -3.07 3.92 -9.03
N GLY A 13 -4.30 3.43 -8.83
CA GLY A 13 -4.66 2.05 -9.09
C GLY A 13 -3.69 1.12 -8.36
N ILE A 14 -3.08 0.20 -9.10
CA ILE A 14 -2.06 -0.72 -8.58
C ILE A 14 -0.62 -0.16 -8.66
N GLY A 15 -0.44 1.10 -9.08
CA GLY A 15 0.86 1.79 -9.10
C GLY A 15 1.68 1.52 -10.36
N SER A 16 1.03 1.52 -11.53
CA SER A 16 1.71 1.36 -12.83
C SER A 16 2.71 2.50 -13.09
N GLN A 17 2.39 3.71 -12.63
CA GLN A 17 3.22 4.91 -12.78
C GLN A 17 4.53 4.73 -12.01
N TYR A 18 4.45 4.35 -10.73
CA TYR A 18 5.66 4.07 -9.94
C TYR A 18 6.44 2.87 -10.45
N GLN A 19 5.77 1.80 -10.90
CA GLN A 19 6.43 0.64 -11.48
C GLN A 19 7.22 1.02 -12.75
N ALA A 20 6.62 1.81 -13.64
CA ALA A 20 7.27 2.29 -14.86
C ALA A 20 8.49 3.15 -14.51
N LEU A 21 8.37 4.05 -13.53
CA LEU A 21 9.47 4.90 -13.08
C LEU A 21 10.62 4.06 -12.50
N LYS A 22 10.35 3.06 -11.66
CA LYS A 22 11.37 2.11 -11.15
C LYS A 22 12.09 1.36 -12.28
N ASN A 23 11.36 0.95 -13.31
CA ASN A 23 11.94 0.21 -14.44
C ASN A 23 12.88 1.11 -15.24
N ILE A 24 12.48 2.35 -15.52
CA ILE A 24 13.30 3.30 -16.27
C ILE A 24 14.48 3.81 -15.42
N SER A 25 14.31 3.93 -14.10
CA SER A 25 15.36 4.40 -13.20
C SER A 25 16.59 3.48 -13.19
N LYS A 26 16.38 2.17 -13.41
CA LYS A 26 17.44 1.17 -13.60
C LYS A 26 18.23 1.39 -14.90
N LYS A 27 17.57 1.88 -15.96
CA LYS A 27 18.18 2.13 -17.28
C LYS A 27 18.89 3.48 -17.35
N LEU A 28 18.33 4.51 -16.73
CA LEU A 28 18.77 5.92 -16.87
C LEU A 28 19.53 6.46 -15.65
N ASN A 29 20.05 5.59 -14.80
CA ASN A 29 20.86 5.93 -13.62
C ASN A 29 20.31 7.09 -12.76
N PHE A 30 19.02 7.03 -12.41
CA PHE A 30 18.40 7.90 -11.40
C PHE A 30 17.67 7.06 -10.35
N LYS A 31 17.31 7.63 -9.20
CA LYS A 31 16.56 6.95 -8.14
C LYS A 31 15.10 7.39 -8.19
N ALA A 32 14.19 6.43 -8.31
CA ALA A 32 12.75 6.68 -8.23
C ALA A 32 12.30 6.69 -6.77
N VAL A 33 11.66 7.77 -6.33
CA VAL A 33 11.18 7.95 -4.95
C VAL A 33 9.67 8.21 -5.00
N SER A 34 8.87 7.36 -4.36
CA SER A 34 7.45 7.67 -4.15
C SER A 34 7.31 8.61 -2.96
N LEU A 35 6.54 9.67 -3.12
CA LEU A 35 6.14 10.61 -2.07
C LEU A 35 4.79 10.25 -1.44
N GLY A 36 4.07 9.29 -2.03
CA GLY A 36 2.72 8.93 -1.64
C GLY A 36 1.83 8.67 -2.86
N ALA A 37 0.66 8.14 -2.58
CA ALA A 37 -0.35 7.81 -3.58
C ALA A 37 -1.75 8.10 -3.03
N VAL A 38 -2.66 8.47 -3.92
CA VAL A 38 -4.10 8.60 -3.63
C VAL A 38 -4.84 7.54 -4.43
N GLU A 39 -5.54 6.68 -3.72
CA GLU A 39 -6.43 5.65 -4.25
C GLU A 39 -7.51 5.40 -3.22
N TRP A 40 -8.72 5.11 -3.69
CA TRP A 40 -9.89 4.86 -2.85
C TRP A 40 -10.45 3.44 -3.02
N TYR A 41 -10.10 2.76 -4.12
CA TYR A 41 -10.51 1.39 -4.35
C TYR A 41 -9.70 0.41 -3.49
N ILE A 42 -10.39 -0.28 -2.58
CA ILE A 42 -9.78 -1.16 -1.57
C ILE A 42 -8.84 -2.19 -2.18
N ASP A 43 -9.27 -2.90 -3.22
CA ASP A 43 -8.46 -3.98 -3.81
C ASP A 43 -7.25 -3.42 -4.59
N ALA A 44 -7.37 -2.21 -5.16
CA ALA A 44 -6.24 -1.53 -5.78
C ALA A 44 -5.21 -1.10 -4.74
N ILE A 45 -5.64 -0.55 -3.59
CA ILE A 45 -4.74 -0.19 -2.48
C ILE A 45 -3.97 -1.41 -1.97
N ILE A 46 -4.69 -2.52 -1.71
CA ILE A 46 -4.06 -3.76 -1.23
C ILE A 46 -3.04 -4.27 -2.27
N SER A 47 -3.43 -4.29 -3.54
CA SER A 47 -2.55 -4.72 -4.63
C SER A 47 -1.31 -3.81 -4.78
N TYR A 48 -1.51 -2.48 -4.72
CA TYR A 48 -0.43 -1.49 -4.73
C TYR A 48 0.58 -1.78 -3.61
N GLN A 49 0.08 -1.97 -2.38
CA GLN A 49 0.93 -2.24 -1.24
C GLN A 49 1.75 -3.52 -1.41
N ILE A 50 1.11 -4.61 -1.87
CA ILE A 50 1.78 -5.88 -2.12
C ILE A 50 2.85 -5.76 -3.22
N ILE A 51 2.53 -5.10 -4.34
CA ILE A 51 3.45 -4.95 -5.47
C ILE A 51 4.67 -4.11 -5.09
N HIS A 52 4.48 -3.03 -4.34
CA HIS A 52 5.54 -2.04 -4.10
C HIS A 52 6.28 -2.21 -2.78
N TYR A 53 5.66 -2.83 -1.78
CA TYR A 53 6.20 -2.99 -0.43
C TYR A 53 6.10 -4.42 0.13
N GLY A 54 5.55 -5.36 -0.63
CA GLY A 54 5.47 -6.78 -0.24
C GLY A 54 4.30 -7.12 0.69
N LYS A 55 4.26 -8.38 1.13
CA LYS A 55 3.20 -8.88 2.02
C LYS A 55 3.42 -8.40 3.46
N MET A 56 2.33 -8.03 4.12
CA MET A 56 2.30 -7.65 5.53
C MET A 56 1.75 -8.78 6.39
N GLU A 57 2.22 -8.83 7.63
CA GLU A 57 1.68 -9.70 8.68
C GLU A 57 0.24 -9.33 9.00
N ILE A 58 -0.57 -10.33 9.34
CA ILE A 58 -1.98 -10.13 9.74
C ILE A 58 -2.08 -9.31 11.04
N GLU A 59 -3.15 -8.52 11.18
CA GLU A 59 -3.42 -7.77 12.41
C GLU A 59 -3.90 -8.70 13.54
N LYS A 60 -3.13 -8.77 14.63
CA LYS A 60 -3.37 -9.69 15.77
C LYS A 60 -3.84 -8.98 17.04
N ASN A 61 -3.59 -7.68 17.17
CA ASN A 61 -3.69 -6.94 18.42
C ASN A 61 -4.99 -6.14 18.51
N LEU A 62 -5.45 -5.59 17.39
CA LEU A 62 -6.65 -4.77 17.37
C LEU A 62 -7.93 -5.63 17.38
N THR A 63 -8.95 -5.13 18.07
CA THR A 63 -10.32 -5.62 17.94
C THR A 63 -10.93 -5.20 16.60
N LYS A 64 -11.98 -5.91 16.17
CA LYS A 64 -12.73 -5.58 14.95
C LYS A 64 -13.25 -4.13 14.95
N ASN A 65 -13.76 -3.68 16.10
CA ASN A 65 -14.24 -2.31 16.27
C ASN A 65 -13.11 -1.29 16.10
N GLN A 66 -11.96 -1.50 16.74
CA GLN A 66 -10.81 -0.61 16.58
C GLN A 66 -10.31 -0.52 15.13
N MET A 67 -10.30 -1.65 14.40
CA MET A 67 -9.96 -1.64 12.97
C MET A 67 -10.97 -0.82 12.15
N ASN A 68 -12.27 -0.97 12.41
CA ASN A 68 -13.30 -0.19 11.73
C ASN A 68 -13.19 1.30 12.04
N GLU A 69 -12.98 1.68 13.30
CA GLU A 69 -12.86 3.09 13.71
C GLU A 69 -11.71 3.80 13.00
N ARG A 70 -10.61 3.09 12.72
CA ARG A 70 -9.49 3.63 11.95
C ARG A 70 -9.81 3.78 10.47
N LEU A 71 -10.55 2.85 9.87
CA LEU A 71 -10.81 2.85 8.42
C LEU A 71 -12.04 3.69 8.02
N LYS A 72 -13.06 3.83 8.88
CA LYS A 72 -14.34 4.46 8.54
C LYS A 72 -14.25 5.97 8.25
N ASN A 73 -13.18 6.61 8.70
CA ASN A 73 -12.95 8.05 8.49
C ASN A 73 -12.42 8.37 7.08
N PHE A 74 -12.05 7.34 6.30
CA PHE A 74 -11.59 7.47 4.94
C PHE A 74 -12.70 7.12 3.95
N ILE A 75 -12.73 7.83 2.82
CA ILE A 75 -13.64 7.53 1.72
C ILE A 75 -13.02 6.41 0.90
N LEU A 76 -13.49 5.18 1.11
CA LEU A 76 -13.04 3.97 0.42
C LEU A 76 -14.18 3.39 -0.42
N SER A 77 -13.83 2.66 -1.47
CA SER A 77 -14.77 1.98 -2.36
C SER A 77 -14.44 0.48 -2.47
N ALA A 78 -15.48 -0.34 -2.48
CA ALA A 78 -15.37 -1.78 -2.72
C ALA A 78 -15.56 -2.16 -4.20
N ASP A 79 -16.03 -1.23 -5.03
CA ASP A 79 -16.38 -1.45 -6.44
C ASP A 79 -15.77 -0.41 -7.39
N SER A 80 -14.88 0.45 -6.87
CA SER A 80 -14.26 1.61 -7.53
C SER A 80 -15.22 2.72 -7.98
N LYS A 81 -16.50 2.63 -7.64
CA LYS A 81 -17.56 3.52 -8.14
C LYS A 81 -18.26 4.28 -7.04
N ALA A 82 -18.57 3.61 -5.92
CA ALA A 82 -19.32 4.18 -4.81
C ALA A 82 -18.57 4.03 -3.48
N PRO A 83 -18.71 4.98 -2.54
CA PRO A 83 -18.14 4.86 -1.22
C PRO A 83 -18.83 3.77 -0.41
N VAL A 84 -18.05 3.05 0.40
CA VAL A 84 -18.58 2.07 1.35
C VAL A 84 -19.28 2.77 2.52
N LYS A 85 -20.23 2.08 3.15
CA LYS A 85 -20.90 2.57 4.36
C LYS A 85 -19.95 2.56 5.56
N ALA A 86 -20.19 3.41 6.56
CA ALA A 86 -19.35 3.51 7.77
C ALA A 86 -19.23 2.21 8.59
N ASN A 87 -20.18 1.27 8.45
CA ASN A 87 -20.15 -0.04 9.10
C ASN A 87 -19.68 -1.18 8.17
N TYR A 88 -19.13 -0.86 7.00
CA TYR A 88 -18.69 -1.84 6.01
C TYR A 88 -17.69 -2.84 6.60
N PHE A 89 -16.65 -2.35 7.30
CA PHE A 89 -15.63 -3.23 7.88
C PHE A 89 -16.15 -4.01 9.10
N LEU A 90 -17.10 -3.47 9.86
CA LEU A 90 -17.78 -4.22 10.94
C LEU A 90 -18.57 -5.43 10.41
N LYS A 91 -19.17 -5.31 9.21
CA LYS A 91 -19.94 -6.39 8.59
C LYS A 91 -19.07 -7.42 7.88
N MET A 92 -17.81 -7.09 7.59
CA MET A 92 -16.86 -8.01 6.97
C MET A 92 -16.52 -9.17 7.91
N ASN A 93 -16.24 -10.36 7.37
CA ASN A 93 -15.65 -11.44 8.17
C ASN A 93 -14.35 -10.96 8.85
N GLU A 94 -14.18 -11.26 10.14
CA GLU A 94 -13.07 -10.72 10.92
C GLU A 94 -11.70 -11.22 10.45
N GLU A 95 -11.58 -12.50 10.07
CA GLU A 95 -10.34 -13.06 9.52
C GLU A 95 -9.93 -12.33 8.24
N LYS A 96 -10.90 -12.05 7.35
CA LYS A 96 -10.67 -11.25 6.15
C LYS A 96 -10.22 -9.83 6.52
N LEU A 97 -10.89 -9.18 7.47
CA LEU A 97 -10.53 -7.82 7.89
C LEU A 97 -9.10 -7.77 8.45
N ARG A 98 -8.72 -8.72 9.30
CA ARG A 98 -7.36 -8.82 9.88
C ARG A 98 -6.28 -8.97 8.82
N LYS A 99 -6.58 -9.67 7.72
CA LYS A 99 -5.66 -9.84 6.59
C LYS A 99 -5.47 -8.55 5.79
N ILE A 100 -6.53 -7.79 5.54
CA ILE A 100 -6.46 -6.60 4.67
C ILE A 100 -6.12 -5.30 5.41
N PHE A 101 -6.45 -5.24 6.71
CA PHE A 101 -6.28 -4.04 7.53
C PHE A 101 -4.87 -3.45 7.50
N PRO A 102 -3.78 -4.23 7.63
CA PRO A 102 -2.42 -3.69 7.61
C PRO A 102 -2.11 -2.89 6.34
N TYR A 103 -2.54 -3.40 5.18
CA TYR A 103 -2.33 -2.76 3.88
C TYR A 103 -3.08 -1.43 3.77
N LEU A 104 -4.37 -1.42 4.13
CA LEU A 104 -5.18 -0.20 4.13
C LEU A 104 -4.67 0.82 5.13
N ASN A 105 -4.37 0.39 6.36
CA ASN A 105 -3.87 1.26 7.40
C ASN A 105 -2.51 1.87 7.04
N SER A 106 -1.60 1.10 6.45
CA SER A 106 -0.31 1.63 5.99
C SER A 106 -0.49 2.67 4.88
N PHE A 107 -1.30 2.37 3.86
CA PHE A 107 -1.54 3.28 2.74
C PHE A 107 -2.16 4.60 3.20
N LEU A 108 -3.21 4.53 4.01
CA LEU A 108 -4.00 5.70 4.42
C LEU A 108 -3.26 6.61 5.41
N ASN A 109 -2.32 6.07 6.18
CA ASN A 109 -1.52 6.84 7.13
C ASN A 109 -0.14 7.23 6.58
N ASN A 110 0.16 6.96 5.30
CA ASN A 110 1.48 7.17 4.69
C ASN A 110 2.64 6.59 5.52
N VAL A 111 2.38 5.52 6.27
CA VAL A 111 3.42 4.85 7.06
C VAL A 111 4.14 3.90 6.11
N VAL A 112 5.37 4.26 5.72
CA VAL A 112 6.26 3.33 5.02
C VAL A 112 6.33 2.04 5.86
N PRO A 113 5.88 0.89 5.34
CA PRO A 113 5.91 -0.34 6.11
C PRO A 113 7.36 -0.62 6.50
N LYS A 114 7.63 -0.86 7.79
CA LYS A 114 8.88 -1.49 8.20
C LYS A 114 8.83 -2.94 7.71
N ILE A 115 9.26 -3.17 6.48
CA ILE A 115 9.46 -4.52 5.96
C ILE A 115 10.62 -5.10 6.76
N ASN A 116 10.42 -6.26 7.40
CA ASN A 116 11.50 -7.02 8.01
C ASN A 116 12.58 -7.24 6.96
N SER A 117 13.73 -6.59 7.12
CA SER A 117 14.88 -6.69 6.23
C SER A 117 15.50 -8.08 6.36
N HIS A 118 14.97 -9.05 5.62
CA HIS A 118 15.79 -10.18 5.19
C HIS A 118 16.43 -9.76 3.88
N THR A 119 17.57 -9.09 4.03
CA THR A 119 18.50 -8.80 2.95
C THR A 119 18.96 -10.12 2.33
N HIS A 120 18.42 -10.49 1.17
CA HIS A 120 19.16 -11.35 0.25
C HIS A 120 20.29 -10.50 -0.34
N THR A 121 21.43 -10.54 0.33
CA THR A 121 22.72 -10.14 -0.26
C THR A 121 23.04 -11.13 -1.37
N HIS A 122 22.66 -10.80 -2.60
CA HIS A 122 23.35 -11.34 -3.77
C HIS A 122 24.70 -10.62 -3.88
N THR A 123 25.72 -11.19 -3.24
CA THR A 123 27.11 -10.91 -3.55
C THR A 123 27.37 -11.42 -4.97
N HIS A 124 27.37 -10.51 -5.93
CA HIS A 124 28.06 -10.75 -7.20
C HIS A 124 29.56 -10.52 -6.96
N THR A 125 30.30 -11.60 -6.84
CA THR A 125 31.75 -11.62 -7.07
C THR A 125 31.98 -11.64 -8.58
N HIS A 126 32.56 -10.56 -9.11
CA HIS A 126 33.40 -10.58 -10.30
C HIS A 126 34.84 -10.40 -9.85
#